data_AF-A0A251U036-F1
#
_entry.id   AF-A0A251U036-F1
#
_cell.length_a   1.000
_cell.length_b   1.000
_cell.length_c   1.000
_cell.angle_alpha   90.00
_cell.angle_beta   90.00
_cell.angle_gamma   90.00
#
_symmetry.space_group_name_H-M   'P 1'
#
loop_
_entity.id
_entity.type
_entity.pdbx_description
1 polymer ?
#
loop_
_entity_poly.entity_id
_entity_poly.type
_entity_poly.pdbx_seq_one_letter_code
_entity_poly.pdbx_strand_id
1 'polypeptide(L)'
;MKRSISMRMILPMMKKNKDEQDVNVKNKRLLITVNVAGSSGPLRFVVNDDDKVSTVIDSSLKLYARGGRLPILGSDFNNFILYASDAESALSSSEEIGSCGGRNFVLYTKKNNQVPKASSRMITRQHSGRWKACIICLAQ
;
A
#
# COMPACT_ATOMS: atom_id res chain seq x y z
N MET A 1 -42.69 40.21 33.57
CA MET A 1 -41.94 38.94 33.37
C MET A 1 -40.86 39.19 32.32
N LYS A 2 -39.59 38.99 32.67
CA LYS A 2 -38.37 39.40 31.93
C LYS A 2 -37.96 38.36 30.87
N ARG A 3 -37.61 38.76 29.63
CA ARG A 3 -36.81 37.98 28.65
C ARG A 3 -36.05 38.95 27.71
N SER A 4 -34.81 39.31 28.01
CA SER A 4 -33.54 38.69 27.59
C SER A 4 -33.17 38.97 26.12
N ILE A 5 -32.35 40.00 25.91
CA ILE A 5 -31.69 40.33 24.65
C ILE A 5 -30.54 39.33 24.47
N SER A 6 -30.63 38.46 23.47
CA SER A 6 -29.56 37.55 23.11
C SER A 6 -28.43 38.35 22.45
N MET A 7 -27.41 38.71 23.22
CA MET A 7 -26.15 39.22 22.68
C MET A 7 -25.43 38.08 21.95
N ARG A 8 -25.39 38.15 20.62
CA ARG A 8 -24.48 37.34 19.82
C ARG A 8 -23.06 37.89 20.00
N MET A 9 -22.26 37.25 20.85
CA MET A 9 -20.82 37.54 20.92
C MET A 9 -20.13 36.90 19.72
N ILE A 10 -19.57 37.72 18.83
CA ILE A 10 -18.66 37.29 17.78
C ILE A 10 -17.29 37.11 18.43
N LEU A 11 -16.84 35.87 18.56
CA LEU A 11 -15.48 35.55 19.00
C LEU A 11 -14.50 35.92 17.88
N PRO A 12 -13.45 36.73 18.14
CA PRO A 12 -12.40 36.97 17.17
C PRO A 12 -11.55 35.70 17.01
N MET A 13 -11.52 35.16 15.79
CA MET A 13 -10.66 34.05 15.42
C MET A 13 -9.20 34.52 15.42
N MET A 14 -8.43 34.11 16.43
CA MET A 14 -6.98 34.33 16.46
C MET A 14 -6.35 33.57 15.29
N LYS A 15 -5.99 34.29 14.22
CA LYS A 15 -5.15 33.78 13.15
C LYS A 15 -3.77 33.48 13.75
N LYS A 16 -3.57 32.22 14.10
CA LYS A 16 -2.28 31.66 14.44
C LYS A 16 -1.49 31.61 13.14
N ASN A 17 -0.72 32.65 12.86
CA ASN A 17 0.30 32.63 11.82
C ASN A 17 1.30 31.55 12.27
N LYS A 18 1.13 30.33 11.76
CA LYS A 18 2.25 29.41 11.70
C LYS A 18 3.15 30.02 10.65
N ASP A 19 4.27 30.56 11.11
CA ASP A 19 5.41 30.80 10.25
C ASP A 19 5.76 29.45 9.65
N GLU A 20 5.25 29.21 8.44
CA GLU A 20 5.75 28.20 7.54
C GLU A 20 7.18 28.63 7.25
N GLN A 21 8.13 28.09 8.03
CA GLN A 21 9.50 28.05 7.59
C GLN A 21 9.47 27.27 6.28
N ASP A 22 9.49 28.03 5.19
CA ASP A 22 9.88 27.63 3.86
C ASP A 22 11.34 27.16 3.94
N VAL A 23 11.53 26.00 4.58
CA VAL A 23 12.67 25.17 4.22
C VAL A 23 12.28 24.70 2.84
N ASN A 24 12.84 25.38 1.84
CA ASN A 24 12.92 24.97 0.44
C ASN A 24 13.70 23.65 0.33
N VAL A 25 13.25 22.61 1.05
CA VAL A 25 13.47 21.24 0.71
C VAL A 25 12.71 21.11 -0.59
N LYS A 26 13.45 21.06 -1.70
CA LYS A 26 12.89 20.70 -2.99
C LYS A 26 12.34 19.28 -2.85
N ASN A 27 11.11 19.16 -2.33
CA ASN A 27 10.36 17.93 -2.15
C ASN A 27 10.04 17.40 -3.55
N LYS A 28 11.02 16.75 -4.18
CA LYS A 28 10.87 16.16 -5.50
C LYS A 28 9.97 14.95 -5.32
N ARG A 29 8.76 15.05 -5.82
CA ARG A 29 7.81 13.94 -5.84
C ARG A 29 8.11 13.07 -7.04
N LEU A 30 8.24 11.77 -6.81
CA LEU A 30 8.50 10.76 -7.82
C LEU A 30 7.26 9.89 -8.00
N LEU A 31 6.82 9.74 -9.25
CA LEU A 31 5.85 8.71 -9.59
C LEU A 31 6.62 7.40 -9.80
N ILE A 32 6.36 6.42 -8.94
CA ILE A 32 7.02 5.12 -8.99
C ILE A 32 6.04 4.02 -9.39
N THR A 33 6.59 2.95 -9.96
CA THR A 33 5.89 1.72 -10.30
C THR A 33 6.49 0.59 -9.47
N VAL A 34 5.67 -0.09 -8.67
CA VAL A 34 6.08 -1.23 -7.85
C VAL A 34 5.38 -2.48 -8.34
N ASN A 35 6.15 -3.43 -8.88
CA ASN A 35 5.70 -4.76 -9.27
C ASN A 35 5.81 -5.70 -8.08
N VAL A 36 4.69 -6.19 -7.57
CA VAL A 36 4.72 -7.21 -6.52
C VAL A 36 4.87 -8.58 -7.17
N ALA A 37 5.88 -9.34 -6.75
CA ALA A 37 6.12 -10.68 -7.27
C ALA A 37 4.89 -11.58 -7.05
N GLY A 38 4.40 -12.22 -8.12
CA GLY A 38 3.23 -13.10 -8.09
C GLY A 38 1.87 -12.38 -8.08
N SER A 39 1.84 -11.05 -8.19
CA SER A 39 0.58 -10.29 -8.29
C SER A 39 0.08 -10.13 -9.71
N SER A 40 -1.20 -9.74 -9.86
CA SER A 40 -1.85 -9.52 -11.16
C SER A 40 -1.44 -8.21 -11.87
N GLY A 41 -0.57 -7.38 -11.30
CA GLY A 41 -0.07 -6.18 -12.00
C GLY A 41 0.60 -5.13 -11.10
N PRO A 42 1.21 -4.09 -11.72
CA PRO A 42 1.93 -3.04 -11.02
C PRO A 42 1.04 -2.21 -10.08
N LEU A 43 1.65 -1.69 -9.02
CA LEU A 43 1.16 -0.56 -8.23
C LEU A 43 1.81 0.72 -8.77
N ARG A 44 1.05 1.80 -8.93
CA ARG A 44 1.59 3.11 -9.30
C ARG A 44 1.11 4.15 -8.31
N PHE A 45 2.06 4.86 -7.70
CA PHE A 45 1.77 5.90 -6.73
C PHE A 45 2.94 6.87 -6.60
N VAL A 46 2.66 8.01 -5.99
CA VAL A 46 3.64 9.09 -5.79
C VAL A 46 4.29 8.95 -4.42
N VAL A 47 5.61 9.07 -4.39
CA VAL A 47 6.46 9.11 -3.18
C VAL A 47 7.31 10.37 -3.22
N ASN A 48 7.88 10.77 -2.09
CA ASN A 48 8.93 11.78 -2.07
C ASN A 48 10.30 11.12 -2.30
N ASP A 49 11.23 11.87 -2.88
CA ASP A 49 12.61 11.44 -3.08
C ASP A 49 13.30 11.03 -1.76
N ASP A 50 13.02 11.79 -0.70
CA ASP A 50 13.55 11.59 0.66
C ASP A 50 12.84 10.47 1.45
N ASP A 51 11.82 9.80 0.87
CA ASP A 51 11.10 8.73 1.56
C ASP A 51 11.99 7.48 1.66
N LYS A 52 12.07 6.90 2.86
CA LYS A 52 12.80 5.64 3.07
C LYS A 52 12.12 4.47 2.37
N VAL A 53 12.93 3.50 1.94
CA VAL A 53 12.47 2.24 1.33
C VAL A 53 11.43 1.52 2.20
N SER A 54 11.62 1.50 3.53
CA SER A 54 10.62 0.92 4.46
C SER A 54 9.24 1.55 4.32
N THR A 55 9.16 2.88 4.25
CA THR A 55 7.91 3.64 4.04
C THR A 55 7.28 3.32 2.68
N VAL A 56 8.09 3.16 1.64
CA VAL A 56 7.63 2.79 0.29
C VAL A 56 7.05 1.38 0.28
N ILE A 57 7.68 0.43 0.98
CA ILE A 57 7.16 -0.93 1.14
C ILE A 57 5.81 -0.90 1.86
N ASP A 58 5.71 -0.22 3.01
CA ASP A 58 4.46 -0.11 3.77
C ASP A 58 3.32 0.49 2.94
N SER A 59 3.63 1.56 2.19
CA SER A 59 2.67 2.22 1.30
C SER A 59 2.22 1.28 0.18
N SER A 60 3.15 0.50 -0.38
CA SER A 60 2.85 -0.52 -1.38
C SER A 60 1.92 -1.59 -0.83
N LEU A 61 2.19 -2.12 0.37
CA LEU A 61 1.36 -3.14 1.02
C LEU A 61 -0.06 -2.62 1.31
N LYS A 62 -0.18 -1.39 1.81
CA LYS A 62 -1.48 -0.74 2.05
C LYS A 62 -2.28 -0.58 0.75
N LEU A 63 -1.65 -0.08 -0.31
CA LEU A 63 -2.30 0.09 -1.61
C LEU A 63 -2.70 -1.26 -2.23
N TYR A 64 -1.85 -2.26 -2.06
CA TYR A 64 -2.10 -3.62 -2.51
C TYR A 64 -3.35 -4.22 -1.83
N ALA A 65 -3.41 -4.14 -0.50
CA ALA A 65 -4.55 -4.60 0.28
C ALA A 65 -5.83 -3.81 -0.05
N ARG A 66 -5.73 -2.49 -0.23
CA ARG A 66 -6.86 -1.64 -0.65
C ARG A 66 -7.41 -2.04 -2.01
N GLY A 67 -6.55 -2.50 -2.92
CA GLY A 67 -6.94 -3.01 -4.23
C GLY A 67 -7.56 -4.40 -4.21
N GLY A 68 -7.62 -5.09 -3.06
CA GLY A 68 -8.12 -6.47 -2.97
C GLY A 68 -7.32 -7.46 -3.81
N ARG A 69 -6.02 -7.21 -3.99
CA ARG A 69 -5.16 -8.02 -4.87
C ARG A 69 -4.79 -9.35 -4.22
N LEU A 70 -4.50 -10.33 -5.08
CA LEU A 70 -4.03 -11.66 -4.70
C LEU A 70 -2.62 -11.91 -5.27
N PRO A 71 -1.75 -12.62 -4.55
CA PRO A 71 -1.97 -13.29 -3.25
C PRO A 71 -2.08 -12.32 -2.07
N ILE A 72 -2.71 -12.75 -0.97
CA ILE A 72 -2.80 -11.95 0.26
C ILE A 72 -1.42 -11.83 0.88
N LEU A 73 -0.95 -10.59 1.06
CA LEU A 73 0.33 -10.27 1.67
C LEU A 73 0.15 -9.95 3.16
N GLY A 74 1.23 -10.12 3.93
CA GLY A 74 1.31 -9.61 5.31
C GLY A 74 1.45 -8.08 5.36
N SER A 75 1.35 -7.53 6.57
CA SER A 75 1.49 -6.08 6.82
C SER A 75 2.88 -5.65 7.28
N ASP A 76 3.76 -6.59 7.63
CA ASP A 76 5.08 -6.28 8.18
C ASP A 76 6.12 -6.15 7.07
N PHE A 77 6.65 -4.93 6.89
CA PHE A 77 7.64 -4.58 5.87
C PHE A 77 8.94 -5.38 5.98
N ASN A 78 9.30 -5.90 7.16
CA ASN A 78 10.55 -6.64 7.35
C ASN A 78 10.58 -7.96 6.55
N ASN A 79 9.40 -8.50 6.24
CA ASN A 79 9.23 -9.70 5.43
C ASN A 79 9.36 -9.43 3.94
N PHE A 80 9.64 -8.20 3.52
CA PHE A 80 9.75 -7.83 2.12
C PHE A 80 11.13 -7.25 1.79
N ILE A 81 11.50 -7.36 0.52
CA ILE A 81 12.70 -6.76 -0.07
C ILE A 81 12.25 -6.00 -1.30
N LEU A 82 12.72 -4.77 -1.45
CA LEU A 82 12.52 -3.95 -2.63
C LEU A 82 13.79 -4.00 -3.49
N TYR A 83 13.61 -4.32 -4.77
CA TYR A 83 14.67 -4.24 -5.79
C TYR A 83 14.30 -3.15 -6.77
N ALA A 84 15.28 -2.42 -7.29
CA ALA A 84 15.05 -1.64 -8.49
C ALA A 84 15.13 -2.52 -9.72
N SER A 85 14.28 -2.29 -10.71
CA SER A 85 14.25 -3.10 -11.93
C SER A 85 15.57 -3.06 -12.71
N ASP A 86 16.32 -1.97 -12.57
CA ASP A 86 17.59 -1.74 -13.27
C ASP A 86 18.82 -2.07 -12.40
N ALA A 87 18.62 -2.53 -11.15
CA ALA A 87 19.70 -2.82 -10.22
C ALA A 87 19.83 -4.32 -9.93
N GLU A 88 21.07 -4.80 -9.81
CA GLU A 88 21.36 -6.18 -9.44
C GLU A 88 21.24 -6.44 -7.93
N SER A 89 21.18 -5.37 -7.12
CA SER A 89 21.21 -5.43 -5.66
C SER A 89 19.89 -5.01 -5.03
N ALA A 90 19.59 -5.61 -3.88
CA ALA A 90 18.46 -5.24 -3.04
C ALA A 90 18.68 -3.86 -2.40
N LEU A 91 17.61 -3.06 -2.32
CA LEU A 91 17.64 -1.79 -1.60
C LEU A 91 17.57 -2.02 -0.09
N SER A 92 18.31 -1.21 0.66
CA SER A 92 18.30 -1.30 2.11
C SER A 92 17.10 -0.55 2.70
N SER A 93 16.50 -1.07 3.77
CA SER A 93 15.25 -0.50 4.33
C SER A 93 15.37 0.94 4.86
N SER A 94 16.60 1.40 5.14
CA SER A 94 16.87 2.75 5.65
C SER A 94 17.36 3.73 4.59
N GLU A 95 17.60 3.26 3.37
CA GLU A 95 17.99 4.10 2.24
C GLU A 95 16.79 4.89 1.71
N GLU A 96 17.08 6.05 1.15
CA GLU A 96 16.09 6.93 0.51
C GLU A 96 15.79 6.43 -0.89
N ILE A 97 14.52 6.48 -1.30
CA ILE A 97 14.12 5.92 -2.61
C ILE A 97 14.74 6.71 -3.78
N GLY A 98 15.03 8.00 -3.57
CA GLY A 98 15.65 8.89 -4.56
C GLY A 98 17.09 8.53 -4.93
N SER A 99 17.86 7.90 -4.02
CA SER A 99 19.26 7.52 -4.30
C SER A 99 19.38 6.47 -5.40
N CYS A 100 18.34 5.66 -5.58
CA CYS A 100 18.32 4.56 -6.53
C CYS A 100 18.30 5.03 -8.00
N GLY A 101 17.86 6.25 -8.28
CA GLY A 101 17.77 6.81 -9.65
C GLY A 101 16.70 6.19 -10.57
N GLY A 102 16.18 5.01 -10.23
CA GLY A 102 15.11 4.31 -10.95
C GLY A 102 13.70 4.72 -10.53
N ARG A 103 12.70 4.34 -11.33
CA ARG A 103 11.27 4.54 -11.01
C ARG A 103 10.46 3.24 -11.00
N ASN A 104 11.07 2.16 -11.44
CA ASN A 104 10.46 0.84 -11.50
C ASN A 104 11.12 -0.05 -10.47
N PHE A 105 10.31 -0.65 -9.61
CA PHE A 105 10.75 -1.47 -8.50
C PHE A 105 10.01 -2.79 -8.50
N VAL A 106 10.63 -3.82 -7.95
CA VAL A 106 10.03 -5.13 -7.73
C VAL A 106 10.05 -5.44 -6.24
N LEU A 107 8.87 -5.70 -5.68
CA LEU A 107 8.69 -6.09 -4.29
C LEU A 107 8.64 -7.60 -4.20
N TYR A 108 9.62 -8.18 -3.49
CA TYR A 108 9.68 -9.60 -3.21
C TYR A 108 9.35 -9.89 -1.75
N THR A 109 8.58 -10.96 -1.52
CA THR A 109 8.38 -11.50 -0.18
C THR A 109 9.58 -12.38 0.17
N LYS A 110 10.24 -12.11 1.30
CA LYS A 110 11.13 -13.05 1.95
C LYS A 110 10.26 -14.25 2.33
N LYS A 111 10.52 -15.41 1.74
CA LYS A 111 9.78 -16.63 2.10
C LYS A 111 10.13 -16.97 3.55
N ASN A 112 9.30 -16.56 4.50
CA ASN A 112 9.09 -17.38 5.67
C ASN A 112 8.08 -18.45 5.25
N ASN A 113 8.28 -19.72 5.61
CA ASN A 113 7.48 -20.87 5.16
C ASN A 113 6.01 -20.81 5.63
N GLN A 114 5.26 -19.79 5.22
CA GLN A 114 3.83 -19.73 5.32
C GLN A 114 3.31 -20.06 3.93
N VAL A 115 3.33 -21.36 3.64
CA VAL A 115 2.32 -21.96 2.77
C VAL A 115 1.01 -21.24 3.13
N PRO A 116 0.29 -20.61 2.19
CA PRO A 116 -1.07 -20.21 2.47
C PRO A 116 -1.73 -21.52 2.85
N LYS A 117 -2.00 -21.73 4.16
CA LYS A 117 -2.84 -22.83 4.58
C LYS A 117 -4.11 -22.55 3.80
N ALA A 118 -4.30 -23.28 2.72
CA ALA A 118 -5.57 -23.45 2.09
C ALA A 118 -6.42 -23.94 3.24
N SER A 119 -7.07 -22.99 3.92
CA SER A 119 -8.19 -23.27 4.79
C SER A 119 -9.29 -23.62 3.81
N SER A 120 -9.11 -24.77 3.15
CA SER A 120 -10.18 -25.65 2.77
C SER A 120 -10.87 -26.01 4.08
N ARG A 121 -11.69 -25.07 4.58
CA ARG A 121 -12.92 -25.48 5.22
C ARG A 121 -13.71 -26.12 4.08
N MET A 122 -13.48 -27.42 3.89
CA MET A 122 -14.50 -28.29 3.31
C MET A 122 -15.73 -28.05 4.17
N ILE A 123 -16.62 -27.16 3.73
CA ILE A 123 -18.00 -27.22 4.18
C ILE A 123 -18.52 -28.48 3.51
N THR A 124 -18.54 -29.58 4.26
CA THR A 124 -19.30 -30.78 3.90
C THR A 124 -20.78 -30.40 3.91
N ARG A 125 -21.23 -29.73 2.85
CA ARG A 125 -22.66 -29.62 2.56
C ARG A 125 -23.06 -30.94 1.94
N GLN A 126 -23.40 -31.89 2.79
CA GLN A 126 -24.18 -33.03 2.35
C GLN A 126 -25.50 -32.53 1.74
N HIS A 127 -25.69 -32.95 0.50
CA HIS A 127 -26.90 -33.08 -0.30
C HIS A 127 -28.17 -32.34 0.17
N SER A 128 -28.66 -31.45 -0.69
CA SER A 128 -29.93 -31.70 -1.39
C SER A 128 -30.23 -30.59 -2.40
N GLY A 129 -30.50 -31.01 -3.64
CA GLY A 129 -31.22 -30.21 -4.63
C GLY A 129 -30.38 -29.27 -5.49
N ARG A 130 -30.25 -29.62 -6.78
CA ARG A 130 -30.53 -28.73 -7.94
C ARG A 130 -29.91 -27.31 -7.83
N TRP A 131 -28.85 -26.97 -8.56
CA TRP A 131 -28.87 -26.77 -10.02
C TRP A 131 -27.49 -26.95 -10.69
N LYS A 132 -27.48 -27.75 -11.78
CA LYS A 132 -26.64 -27.71 -12.99
C LYS A 132 -25.13 -27.32 -12.85
N ALA A 133 -24.34 -28.39 -12.74
CA ALA A 133 -22.96 -28.68 -13.19
C ALA A 133 -22.04 -27.58 -13.81
N CYS A 134 -20.92 -27.41 -13.11
CA CYS A 134 -19.50 -27.38 -13.47
C CYS A 134 -18.98 -27.69 -14.90
N ILE A 135 -17.78 -27.11 -15.15
CA ILE A 135 -16.65 -27.54 -16.00
C ILE A 135 -16.70 -27.19 -17.49
N ILE A 136 -15.82 -26.25 -17.87
CA ILE A 136 -15.15 -26.29 -19.17
C ILE A 136 -13.64 -26.20 -18.90
N CYS A 137 -13.01 -27.36 -18.71
CA CYS A 137 -11.60 -27.53 -19.03
C CYS A 137 -11.57 -28.23 -20.39
N LEU A 138 -11.40 -27.47 -21.47
CA LEU A 138 -11.20 -28.03 -22.80
C LEU A 138 -9.72 -28.34 -23.00
N ALA A 139 -9.46 -29.62 -23.24
CA ALA A 139 -8.24 -30.13 -23.83
C ALA A 139 -8.24 -29.88 -25.34
N GLN A 140 -7.05 -29.62 -25.90
CA GLN A 140 -6.64 -30.20 -27.17
C GLN A 140 -5.12 -30.29 -27.25
#